data_AF-A0A843BUV0-F1
#
_entry.id   AF-A0A843BUV0-F1
#
_cell.length_a   1.000
_cell.length_b   1.000
_cell.length_c   1.000
_cell.angle_alpha   90.00
_cell.angle_beta   90.00
_cell.angle_gamma   90.00
#
_symmetry.space_group_name_H-M   'P 1'
#
loop_
_entity.id
_entity.type
_entity.pdbx_description
1 polymer ?
#
loop_
_entity_poly.entity_id
_entity_poly.type
_entity_poly.pdbx_seq_one_letter_code
_entity_poly.pdbx_strand_id
1 'polypeptide(L)' 'MKPRSWMILILAIGAISLVVGITLVLNIENYPNFAELFNMDPTKVDAFRDFIWQYVTGIPIPNPIT' A
#
# COMPACT_ATOMS: atom_id res chain seq x y z
N MET A 1 -9.67 -24.58 -17.96
CA MET A 1 -10.23 -23.49 -17.12
C MET A 1 -10.61 -22.31 -18.02
N LYS A 2 -11.84 -21.78 -17.93
CA LYS A 2 -12.32 -20.71 -18.83
C LYS A 2 -11.55 -19.39 -18.56
N PRO A 3 -11.13 -18.63 -19.59
CA PRO A 3 -10.24 -17.46 -19.45
C PRO A 3 -10.75 -16.38 -18.50
N ARG A 4 -12.07 -16.24 -18.33
CA ARG A 4 -12.68 -15.31 -17.36
C ARG A 4 -12.39 -15.65 -15.89
N SER A 5 -12.20 -16.93 -15.57
CA SER A 5 -11.99 -17.39 -14.19
C SER A 5 -10.59 -17.02 -13.67
N TRP A 6 -9.58 -17.00 -14.55
CA TRP A 6 -8.21 -16.60 -14.21
C TRP A 6 -8.10 -15.10 -13.96
N MET A 7 -8.81 -14.29 -14.74
CA MET A 7 -8.85 -12.85 -14.55
C MET A 7 -9.44 -12.47 -13.19
N ILE A 8 -10.54 -13.13 -12.78
CA ILE A 8 -11.14 -12.92 -11.45
C ILE A 8 -10.16 -13.31 -10.33
N LEU A 9 -9.45 -14.43 -10.50
CA LEU A 9 -8.45 -14.88 -9.52
C LEU A 9 -7.32 -13.85 -9.35
N ILE A 10 -6.79 -13.33 -10.46
CA ILE A 10 -5.72 -12.31 -10.44
C ILE A 10 -6.21 -11.03 -9.78
N LEU A 11 -7.41 -10.57 -10.12
CA LEU A 11 -8.02 -9.38 -9.52
C LEU A 11 -8.22 -9.56 -8.01
N ALA A 12 -8.69 -10.74 -7.58
CA ALA A 12 -8.87 -11.05 -6.16
C ALA A 12 -7.53 -11.04 -5.39
N ILE A 13 -6.49 -11.67 -5.94
CA ILE A 13 -5.15 -11.68 -5.33
C ILE A 13 -4.58 -10.27 -5.27
N GLY A 14 -4.75 -9.47 -6.32
CA GLY A 14 -4.31 -8.08 -6.36
C GLY A 14 -5.00 -7.22 -5.30
N ALA A 15 -6.33 -7.35 -5.16
CA ALA A 15 -7.09 -6.62 -4.16
C ALA A 15 -6.69 -7.02 -2.72
N ILE A 16 -6.52 -8.31 -2.45
CA ILE A 16 -6.07 -8.78 -1.13
C ILE A 16 -4.67 -8.26 -0.81
N SER A 17 -3.75 -8.35 -1.77
CA SER A 17 -2.38 -7.83 -1.62
C SER A 17 -2.36 -6.33 -1.32
N LEU A 18 -3.22 -5.56 -2.00
CA LEU A 18 -3.37 -4.12 -1.76
C LEU A 18 -3.84 -3.83 -0.32
N VAL A 19 -4.91 -4.49 0.12
CA VAL A 19 -5.49 -4.30 1.46
C VAL A 19 -4.49 -4.67 2.56
N VAL A 20 -3.79 -5.79 2.39
CA VAL A 20 -2.74 -6.22 3.32
C VAL A 20 -1.60 -5.20 3.36
N GLY A 21 -1.12 -4.73 2.21
CA GLY A 21 -0.05 -3.72 2.13
C GLY A 21 -0.42 -2.42 2.85
N ILE A 22 -1.63 -1.89 2.61
CA ILE A 22 -2.16 -0.70 3.30
C ILE A 22 -2.20 -0.92 4.82
N THR A 23 -2.69 -2.08 5.25
CA THR A 23 -2.82 -2.40 6.68
C THR A 23 -1.47 -2.47 7.38
N LEU A 24 -0.47 -3.07 6.73
CA LEU A 24 0.90 -3.17 7.26
C LEU A 24 1.55 -1.79 7.37
N VAL A 25 1.40 -0.95 6.35
CA VAL A 25 1.98 0.41 6.32
C VAL A 25 1.34 1.31 7.38
N LEU A 26 0.02 1.23 7.59
CA LEU A 26 -0.65 1.98 8.64
C LEU A 26 -0.22 1.55 10.05
N ASN A 27 0.17 0.28 10.21
CA ASN A 27 0.65 -0.29 11.47
C ASN A 27 2.18 -0.39 11.54
N ILE A 28 2.92 0.40 10.75
CA ILE A 28 4.38 0.27 10.65
C ILE A 28 5.12 0.45 11.99
N GLU A 29 4.52 1.15 12.95
CA GLU A 29 5.03 1.28 14.32
C GLU A 29 5.19 -0.09 15.02
N ASN A 30 4.39 -1.08 14.63
CA ASN A 30 4.50 -2.46 15.10
C ASN A 30 5.49 -3.30 14.28
N TYR A 31 6.04 -2.76 13.19
CA TYR A 31 6.93 -3.43 12.24
C TYR A 31 8.17 -2.56 11.93
N PRO A 32 9.09 -2.40 12.90
CA PRO A 32 10.26 -1.53 12.75
C PRO A 32 11.18 -1.91 11.57
N ASN A 33 11.14 -3.16 11.12
CA ASN A 33 11.97 -3.67 10.02
C ASN A 33 11.21 -3.76 8.68
N PHE A 34 10.05 -3.10 8.54
CA PHE A 34 9.24 -3.18 7.32
C PHE A 34 10.04 -2.73 6.08
N ALA A 35 10.73 -1.60 6.16
CA ALA A 35 11.55 -1.10 5.05
C ALA A 35 12.67 -2.08 4.66
N GLU A 36 13.29 -2.74 5.65
CA GLU A 36 14.34 -3.74 5.44
C GLU A 36 13.80 -5.04 4.80
N LEU A 37 12.64 -5.52 5.28
CA LEU A 37 11.97 -6.72 4.75
C LEU A 37 11.64 -6.62 3.26
N PHE A 38 11.30 -5.40 2.80
CA PHE A 38 10.96 -5.14 1.41
C PHE A 38 12.10 -4.48 0.61
N ASN A 39 13.28 -4.33 1.22
CA ASN A 39 14.43 -3.63 0.64
C ASN A 39 14.05 -2.27 0.02
N MET A 40 13.19 -1.53 0.73
CA MET A 40 12.72 -0.20 0.34
C MET A 40 13.45 0.88 1.12
N ASP A 41 13.56 2.05 0.49
CA ASP A 41 13.98 3.27 1.16
C ASP A 41 12.95 3.65 2.25
N PRO A 42 13.35 3.77 3.53
CA PRO A 42 12.45 4.13 4.62
C PRO A 42 11.65 5.41 4.34
N THR A 43 12.28 6.39 3.68
CA THR A 43 11.68 7.68 3.33
C THR A 43 10.47 7.52 2.41
N LYS A 44 10.52 6.53 1.50
CA LYS A 44 9.40 6.24 0.59
C LYS A 44 8.26 5.53 1.30
N VAL A 45 8.57 4.71 2.31
CA VAL A 45 7.58 4.04 3.12
C VAL A 45 6.83 5.07 3.98
N ASP A 46 7.55 6.02 4.58
CA ASP A 46 6.95 7.12 5.34
C ASP A 46 6.08 8.01 4.45
N ALA A 47 6.57 8.41 3.26
CA ALA A 47 5.77 9.18 2.31
C ALA A 47 4.51 8.44 1.85
N PHE A 48 4.60 7.12 1.65
CA PHE A 48 3.45 6.28 1.31
C PHE A 48 2.47 6.17 2.48
N ARG A 49 2.97 6.01 3.72
CA ARG A 49 2.13 6.03 4.93
C ARG A 49 1.36 7.35 5.03
N ASP A 50 2.02 8.48 4.86
CA ASP A 50 1.40 9.80 4.91
C ASP A 50 0.35 9.98 3.82
N PHE A 51 0.63 9.51 2.60
CA PHE A 51 -0.34 9.51 1.50
C PHE A 51 -1.59 8.69 1.84
N ILE A 52 -1.42 7.46 2.34
CA ILE A 52 -2.54 6.60 2.73
C ILE A 52 -3.32 7.23 3.89
N TRP A 53 -2.62 7.83 4.86
CA TRP A 53 -3.26 8.52 5.98
C TRP A 53 -4.09 9.72 5.51
N GLN A 54 -3.55 10.56 4.64
CA GLN A 54 -4.28 11.70 4.03
C GLN A 54 -5.50 11.21 3.26
N TYR A 55 -5.35 10.15 2.46
CA TYR A 55 -6.45 9.55 1.70
C TYR A 55 -7.58 9.04 2.60
N VAL A 56 -7.24 8.31 3.67
CA VAL A 56 -8.23 7.75 4.62
C VAL A 56 -8.90 8.85 5.45
N THR A 57 -8.16 9.88 5.86
CA THR A 57 -8.68 11.01 6.66
C THR A 57 -9.38 12.08 5.83
N GLY A 58 -9.33 11.98 4.50
CA GLY A 58 -9.96 12.93 3.58
C GLY A 58 -9.22 14.27 3.50
N ILE A 59 -7.96 14.33 3.94
CA ILE A 59 -7.11 15.50 3.75
C ILE A 59 -6.69 15.51 2.28
N PRO A 60 -6.91 16.62 1.54
CA PRO A 60 -6.52 16.70 0.14
C PRO A 60 -5.02 16.51 0.01
N ILE A 61 -4.62 15.51 -0.78
CA ILE A 61 -3.22 15.25 -1.11
C ILE A 61 -2.71 16.49 -1.86
N PRO A 62 -1.62 17.13 -1.40
CA PRO A 62 -1.04 18.27 -2.09
C PRO A 62 -0.67 17.87 -3.51
N ASN A 63 -0.93 18.74 -4.48
CA ASN A 63 -0.49 18.48 -5.85
C ASN A 63 1.03 18.26 -5.86
N PRO A 64 1.53 17.28 -6.61
CA PRO A 64 2.96 17.10 -6.77
C PRO A 64 3.55 18.39 -7.35
N ILE A 65 4.55 18.94 -6.67
CA ILE A 65 5.25 20.15 -7.10
C ILE A 65 5.98 19.77 -8.40
N THR A 66 5.61 20.42 -9.51
CA THR A 66 6.27 20.32 -10.83
C THR A 66 7.64 20.96 -10.82
#